data_AF-A0ABC8TAE8-F1
#
_entry.id   AF-A0ABC8TAE8-F1
#
_cell.length_a   1.000
_cell.length_b   1.000
_cell.length_c   1.000
_cell.angle_alpha   90.00
_cell.angle_beta   90.00
_cell.angle_gamma   90.00
#
_symmetry.space_group_name_H-M   'P 1'
#
loop_
_entity.id
_entity.type
_entity.pdbx_description
1 polymer ?
#
loop_
_entity_poly.entity_id
_entity_poly.type
_entity_poly.pdbx_seq_one_letter_code
_entity_poly.pdbx_strand_id
1 'polypeptide(L)'
;MRSLCPNLYAIGPLHTHHRARLGTSHATFSNSLWEEDKSCLAWLDAQPLKSVIFVSIGSLAVMTKDQLLEFWHGLVNSGKLFLWVRQHGSIAGDITESQIPVELLEGTRKRGCIVGWAPQEEVNSRFVGEVWKLGLDMKDTCDRVIVEKMIKELMEERKDEFMGRANQMSKLARKSVSEGGSSFCNLDRLMEDIRVMSLQASKS
;
A
#
# COMPACT_ATOMS: atom_id res chain seq x y z
N MET A 1 -7.51 37.84 8.63
CA MET A 1 -7.01 36.52 9.07
C MET A 1 -6.43 35.77 7.87
N ARG A 2 -5.13 35.91 7.61
CA ARG A 2 -4.34 35.02 6.73
C ARG A 2 -2.97 34.87 7.38
N SER A 3 -2.35 33.70 7.22
CA SER A 3 -0.95 33.33 7.53
C SER A 3 -0.65 32.45 8.75
N LEU A 4 -1.42 31.39 9.02
CA LEU A 4 -0.94 30.31 9.90
C LEU A 4 0.08 29.35 9.25
N CYS A 5 0.36 29.46 7.94
CA CYS A 5 1.40 28.69 7.25
C CYS A 5 2.04 29.56 6.14
N PRO A 6 3.21 30.20 6.35
CA PRO A 6 3.79 31.07 5.33
C PRO A 6 4.42 30.30 4.16
N ASN A 7 5.00 29.13 4.43
CA ASN A 7 5.74 28.36 3.45
C ASN A 7 5.14 26.95 3.28
N LEU A 8 4.63 26.66 2.08
CA LEU A 8 4.12 25.35 1.69
C LEU A 8 5.18 24.60 0.86
N TYR A 9 5.69 23.50 1.40
CA TYR A 9 6.65 22.65 0.70
C TYR A 9 6.00 21.33 0.28
N ALA A 10 5.85 21.11 -1.03
CA ALA A 10 5.46 19.81 -1.54
C ALA A 10 6.70 18.90 -1.53
N ILE A 11 6.92 18.20 -0.41
CA ILE A 11 8.04 17.27 -0.20
C ILE A 11 7.67 15.80 -0.44
N GLY A 12 6.46 15.56 -0.94
CA GLY A 12 6.02 14.22 -1.27
C GLY A 12 6.61 13.71 -2.59
N PRO A 13 6.63 12.39 -2.79
CA PRO A 13 6.36 11.36 -1.77
C PRO A 13 7.59 11.08 -0.88
N LEU A 14 7.37 11.01 0.44
CA LEU A 14 8.46 11.06 1.42
C LEU A 14 9.36 9.81 1.43
N HIS A 15 8.75 8.63 1.29
CA HIS A 15 9.47 7.35 1.38
C HIS A 15 10.48 7.15 0.24
N THR A 16 10.35 7.84 -0.89
CA THR A 16 11.33 7.79 -1.98
C THR A 16 12.49 8.76 -1.83
N HIS A 17 12.38 9.80 -1.00
CA HIS A 17 13.51 10.72 -0.73
C HIS A 17 14.70 10.00 -0.10
N HIS A 18 14.45 9.09 0.84
CA HIS A 18 15.52 8.33 1.51
C HIS A 18 16.36 7.56 0.49
N ARG A 19 15.70 6.86 -0.45
CA ARG A 19 16.35 6.09 -1.52
C ARG A 19 17.07 6.98 -2.54
N ALA A 20 16.53 8.16 -2.85
CA ALA A 20 17.10 9.07 -3.83
C ALA A 20 18.33 9.84 -3.31
N ARG A 21 18.38 10.15 -2.00
CA ARG A 21 19.40 11.05 -1.42
C ARG A 21 20.57 10.35 -0.75
N LEU A 22 20.34 9.22 -0.08
CA LEU A 22 21.35 8.61 0.79
C LEU A 22 22.06 7.41 0.15
N GLY A 23 21.70 7.05 -1.09
CA GLY A 23 22.06 5.75 -1.66
C GLY A 23 21.55 4.59 -0.79
N THR A 24 21.79 3.36 -1.22
CA THR A 24 21.56 2.16 -0.39
C THR A 24 22.54 2.15 0.79
N SER A 25 22.28 2.95 1.83
CA SER A 25 22.90 2.79 3.14
C SER A 25 21.94 2.01 4.04
N HIS A 26 22.45 0.91 4.60
CA HIS A 26 21.72 -0.07 5.42
C HIS A 26 21.28 0.53 6.77
N ALA A 27 20.22 1.34 6.75
CA ALA A 27 19.45 1.66 7.94
C ALA A 27 17.96 1.68 7.58
N THR A 28 17.41 0.49 7.31
CA THR A 28 15.97 0.27 7.31
C THR A 28 15.50 0.46 8.74
N PHE A 29 15.09 1.68 9.11
CA PHE A 29 14.35 1.88 10.34
C PHE A 29 12.98 1.25 10.14
N SER A 30 12.79 0.04 10.64
CA SER A 30 11.46 -0.55 10.70
C SER A 30 10.60 0.31 11.63
N ASN A 31 9.61 0.98 11.05
CA ASN A 31 8.53 1.61 11.81
C ASN A 31 7.44 0.59 12.18
N SER A 32 7.68 -0.72 11.99
CA SER A 32 6.70 -1.74 12.30
C SER A 32 6.64 -1.98 13.81
N LEU A 33 5.44 -1.84 14.37
CA LEU A 33 5.16 -2.22 15.75
C LEU A 33 5.08 -3.75 15.92
N TRP A 34 5.10 -4.51 14.82
CA TRP A 34 4.84 -5.95 14.78
C TRP A 34 5.92 -6.70 13.98
N GLU A 35 6.10 -7.98 14.30
CA GLU A 35 6.99 -8.88 13.54
C GLU A 35 6.49 -9.04 12.10
N GLU A 36 7.39 -8.82 11.14
CA GLU A 36 7.08 -8.87 9.71
C GLU A 36 7.17 -10.31 9.18
N ASP A 37 6.10 -10.79 8.56
CA ASP A 37 6.12 -12.06 7.85
C ASP A 37 6.70 -11.88 6.44
N LYS A 38 7.98 -12.22 6.28
CA LYS A 38 8.69 -12.14 4.99
C LYS A 38 8.36 -13.30 4.05
N SER A 39 7.61 -14.32 4.49
CA SER A 39 7.23 -15.44 3.64
C SER A 39 6.38 -15.00 2.44
N CYS A 40 5.61 -13.91 2.59
CA CYS A 40 4.84 -13.34 1.50
C CYS A 40 5.72 -12.85 0.35
N LEU A 41 6.95 -12.38 0.61
CA LEU A 41 7.87 -11.92 -0.43
C LEU A 41 8.34 -13.08 -1.30
N ALA A 42 8.74 -14.19 -0.67
CA ALA A 42 9.12 -15.40 -1.39
C ALA A 42 7.96 -15.97 -2.22
N TRP A 43 6.74 -15.92 -1.68
CA TRP A 43 5.54 -16.32 -2.41
C TRP A 43 5.28 -15.42 -3.62
N LEU A 44 5.45 -14.09 -3.49
CA LEU A 44 5.30 -13.13 -4.59
C LEU A 44 6.32 -13.34 -5.70
N ASP A 45 7.58 -13.56 -5.34
CA ASP A 45 8.68 -13.71 -6.30
C ASP A 45 8.50 -14.96 -7.18
N ALA A 46 7.73 -15.95 -6.71
CA ALA A 46 7.37 -17.15 -7.49
C ALA A 46 6.24 -16.93 -8.50
N GLN A 47 5.54 -15.79 -8.47
CA GLN A 47 4.39 -15.53 -9.35
C GLN A 47 4.79 -14.81 -10.65
N PRO A 48 4.03 -14.98 -11.74
CA PRO A 48 4.24 -14.20 -12.96
C PRO A 48 4.11 -12.69 -12.72
N LEU A 49 4.85 -11.89 -13.50
CA LEU A 49 4.79 -10.44 -13.40
C LEU A 49 3.36 -9.91 -13.63
N LYS A 50 2.92 -8.96 -12.79
CA LYS A 50 1.62 -8.28 -12.90
C LYS A 50 0.42 -9.25 -12.92
N SER A 51 0.52 -10.33 -12.14
CA SER A 51 -0.51 -11.37 -12.04
C SER A 51 -1.21 -11.44 -10.67
N VAL A 52 -0.62 -10.80 -9.66
CA VAL A 52 -1.09 -10.82 -8.27
C VAL A 52 -1.83 -9.52 -7.93
N ILE A 53 -2.96 -9.65 -7.26
CA ILE A 53 -3.71 -8.55 -6.67
C ILE A 53 -3.21 -8.34 -5.24
N PHE A 54 -2.88 -7.11 -4.89
CA PHE A 54 -2.61 -6.75 -3.50
C PHE A 54 -3.86 -6.20 -2.84
N VAL A 55 -4.16 -6.72 -1.66
CA VAL A 55 -5.29 -6.31 -0.85
C VAL A 55 -4.80 -5.89 0.53
N SER A 56 -5.14 -4.66 0.90
CA SER A 56 -4.96 -4.13 2.24
C SER A 56 -6.24 -3.41 2.64
N ILE A 57 -6.76 -3.72 3.82
CA ILE A 57 -7.87 -2.98 4.42
C ILE A 57 -7.23 -1.97 5.38
N GLY A 58 -7.41 -0.67 5.10
CA GLY A 58 -6.79 0.38 5.89
C GLY A 58 -7.18 0.31 7.37
N SER A 59 -6.33 0.85 8.24
CA SER A 59 -6.50 0.80 9.70
C SER A 59 -7.77 1.48 10.24
N LEU A 60 -8.43 2.30 9.42
CA LEU A 60 -9.67 3.01 9.79
C LEU A 60 -10.94 2.31 9.31
N ALA A 61 -10.82 1.28 8.47
CA ALA A 61 -11.96 0.51 7.99
C ALA A 61 -12.29 -0.60 9.00
N VAL A 62 -13.56 -0.68 9.40
CA VAL A 62 -14.10 -1.76 10.22
C VAL A 62 -15.05 -2.57 9.37
N MET A 63 -14.80 -3.87 9.28
CA MET A 63 -15.64 -4.80 8.53
C MET A 63 -16.26 -5.83 9.48
N THR A 64 -17.51 -6.20 9.24
CA THR A 64 -18.14 -7.31 9.98
C THR A 64 -17.55 -8.65 9.54
N LYS A 65 -17.73 -9.68 10.36
CA LYS A 65 -17.33 -11.05 10.01
C LYS A 65 -17.95 -11.52 8.69
N ASP A 66 -19.24 -11.28 8.49
CA ASP A 66 -19.95 -11.73 7.29
C ASP A 66 -19.42 -11.02 6.04
N GLN A 67 -19.19 -9.70 6.14
CA GLN A 67 -18.58 -8.94 5.06
C GLN A 67 -17.15 -9.45 4.75
N LEU A 68 -16.36 -9.82 5.76
CA LEU A 68 -15.04 -10.42 5.54
C LEU A 68 -15.14 -11.74 4.77
N LEU A 69 -16.09 -12.60 5.13
CA LEU A 69 -16.28 -13.89 4.47
C LEU A 69 -16.75 -13.70 3.02
N GLU A 70 -17.70 -12.81 2.76
CA GLU A 70 -18.15 -12.47 1.40
C GLU A 70 -16.99 -11.93 0.55
N PHE A 71 -16.18 -11.03 1.11
CA PHE A 71 -15.00 -10.51 0.44
C PHE A 71 -14.01 -11.62 0.06
N TRP A 72 -13.73 -12.51 1.02
CA TRP A 72 -12.82 -13.63 0.81
C TRP A 72 -13.36 -14.61 -0.25
N HIS A 73 -14.66 -14.89 -0.24
CA HIS A 73 -15.29 -15.66 -1.30
C HIS A 73 -15.10 -15.00 -2.66
N GLY A 74 -15.31 -13.69 -2.78
CA GLY A 74 -15.08 -12.96 -4.02
C GLY A 74 -13.62 -13.06 -4.51
N LEU A 75 -12.64 -12.94 -3.61
CA LEU A 75 -11.22 -13.13 -3.93
C LEU A 75 -10.95 -14.54 -4.48
N VAL A 76 -11.41 -15.57 -3.78
CA VAL A 76 -11.21 -16.97 -4.18
C VAL A 76 -11.91 -17.26 -5.51
N ASN A 77 -13.17 -16.86 -5.64
CA ASN A 77 -14.00 -17.12 -6.82
C ASN A 77 -13.49 -16.40 -8.08
N SER A 78 -12.78 -15.27 -7.92
CA SER A 78 -12.16 -14.57 -9.04
C SER A 78 -11.18 -15.43 -9.84
N GLY A 79 -10.60 -16.46 -9.20
CA GLY A 79 -9.56 -17.29 -9.80
C GLY A 79 -8.23 -16.56 -10.02
N LYS A 80 -8.10 -15.33 -9.53
CA LYS A 80 -6.86 -14.53 -9.62
C LYS A 80 -5.96 -14.79 -8.42
N LEU A 81 -4.66 -14.57 -8.63
CA LEU A 81 -3.69 -14.62 -7.54
C LEU A 81 -3.87 -13.39 -6.65
N PHE A 82 -3.84 -13.57 -5.33
CA PHE A 82 -3.96 -12.45 -4.41
C PHE A 82 -3.03 -12.56 -3.20
N LEU A 83 -2.47 -11.42 -2.78
CA LEU A 83 -1.84 -11.24 -1.49
C LEU A 83 -2.74 -10.35 -0.64
N TRP A 84 -3.18 -10.85 0.52
CA TRP A 84 -4.00 -10.08 1.45
C TRP A 84 -3.30 -9.91 2.79
N VAL A 85 -3.02 -8.66 3.14
CA VAL A 85 -2.50 -8.31 4.47
C VAL A 85 -3.67 -8.03 5.39
N ARG A 86 -3.89 -8.93 6.36
CA ARG A 86 -4.95 -8.83 7.37
C ARG A 86 -4.39 -8.23 8.65
N GLN A 87 -4.45 -6.91 8.77
CA GLN A 87 -4.01 -6.20 9.97
C GLN A 87 -4.89 -6.55 11.19
N HIS A 88 -4.26 -6.90 12.30
CA HIS A 88 -4.95 -7.14 13.58
C HIS A 88 -5.70 -5.85 14.02
N GLY A 89 -7.00 -5.97 14.33
CA GLY A 89 -7.84 -4.87 14.81
C GLY A 89 -8.88 -4.30 13.81
N SER A 90 -8.77 -4.62 12.51
CA SER A 90 -9.73 -4.14 11.48
C SER A 90 -11.05 -4.94 11.40
N ILE A 91 -11.23 -5.97 12.24
CA ILE A 91 -12.41 -6.85 12.22
C ILE A 91 -13.12 -6.73 13.56
N ALA A 92 -14.42 -6.44 13.53
CA ALA A 92 -15.26 -6.54 14.71
C ALA A 92 -15.49 -8.03 15.04
N GLY A 93 -14.72 -8.54 16.00
CA GLY A 93 -14.74 -9.94 16.43
C GLY A 93 -13.60 -10.75 15.83
N ASP A 94 -12.81 -11.40 16.69
CA ASP A 94 -11.73 -12.27 16.26
C ASP A 94 -12.32 -13.54 15.61
N ILE A 95 -11.98 -13.82 14.35
CA ILE A 95 -12.46 -15.01 13.65
C ILE A 95 -11.49 -16.14 13.97
N THR A 96 -11.95 -17.10 14.76
CA THR A 96 -11.20 -18.35 14.97
C THR A 96 -11.20 -19.18 13.69
N GLU A 97 -10.10 -19.88 13.41
CA GLU A 97 -9.95 -20.68 12.19
C GLU A 97 -11.08 -21.69 11.98
N SER A 98 -11.70 -22.18 13.07
CA SER A 98 -12.83 -23.10 13.06
C SER A 98 -14.12 -22.52 12.46
N GLN A 99 -14.21 -21.19 12.31
CA GLN A 99 -15.35 -20.50 11.73
C GLN A 99 -15.15 -20.17 10.24
N ILE A 100 -13.98 -20.49 9.68
CA ILE A 100 -13.67 -20.26 8.26
C ILE A 100 -14.10 -21.49 7.46
N PRO A 101 -14.97 -21.32 6.44
CA PRO A 101 -15.33 -22.41 5.54
C PRO A 101 -14.10 -23.06 4.90
N VAL A 102 -14.07 -24.40 4.86
CA VAL A 102 -12.93 -25.18 4.35
C VAL A 102 -12.60 -24.83 2.91
N GLU A 103 -13.61 -24.54 2.09
CA GLU A 103 -13.45 -24.13 0.70
C GLU A 103 -12.65 -22.83 0.53
N LEU A 104 -12.71 -21.91 1.49
CA LEU A 104 -11.91 -20.69 1.47
C LEU A 104 -10.45 -20.98 1.78
N LEU A 105 -10.19 -21.87 2.74
CA LEU A 105 -8.83 -22.29 3.08
C LEU A 105 -8.17 -23.01 1.90
N GLU A 106 -8.87 -23.97 1.30
CA GLU A 106 -8.37 -24.70 0.13
C GLU A 106 -8.23 -23.79 -1.10
N GLY A 107 -9.20 -22.91 -1.28
CA GLY A 107 -9.18 -21.90 -2.34
C GLY A 107 -7.97 -21.00 -2.21
N THR A 108 -7.68 -20.53 -1.00
CA THR A 108 -6.52 -19.67 -0.69
C THR A 108 -5.22 -20.44 -0.88
N ARG A 109 -5.08 -21.66 -0.35
CA ARG A 109 -3.86 -22.46 -0.54
C ARG A 109 -3.43 -22.60 -2.01
N LYS A 110 -4.40 -22.63 -2.93
CA LYS A 110 -4.13 -22.74 -4.37
C LYS A 110 -3.72 -21.42 -5.04
N ARG A 111 -4.16 -20.27 -4.52
CA ARG A 111 -4.12 -19.00 -5.29
C ARG A 111 -3.85 -17.74 -4.47
N GLY A 112 -3.75 -17.85 -3.16
CA GLY A 112 -3.69 -16.72 -2.25
C GLY A 112 -2.61 -16.88 -1.19
N CYS A 113 -2.05 -15.76 -0.77
CA CYS A 113 -1.23 -15.64 0.43
C CYS A 113 -1.93 -14.65 1.37
N ILE A 114 -2.16 -15.06 2.61
CA ILE A 114 -2.77 -14.20 3.64
C ILE A 114 -1.77 -14.13 4.80
N VAL A 115 -1.39 -12.90 5.17
CA VAL A 115 -0.45 -12.64 6.26
C VAL A 115 -1.02 -11.62 7.23
N GLY A 116 -0.74 -11.78 8.52
CA GLY A 116 -1.21 -10.86 9.57
C GLY A 116 -0.50 -9.50 9.53
N TRP A 117 0.83 -9.53 9.35
CA TRP A 117 1.64 -8.33 9.19
C TRP A 117 2.73 -8.57 8.15
N ALA A 118 2.69 -7.81 7.05
CA ALA A 118 3.69 -7.88 5.98
C ALA A 118 4.74 -6.78 6.16
N PRO A 119 5.96 -6.93 5.62
CA PRO A 119 6.93 -5.84 5.53
C PRO A 119 6.38 -4.76 4.59
N GLN A 120 5.60 -3.84 5.16
CA GLN A 120 4.67 -3.00 4.41
C GLN A 120 5.40 -2.07 3.42
N GLU A 121 6.59 -1.58 3.76
CA GLU A 121 7.40 -0.78 2.85
C GLU A 121 7.89 -1.61 1.64
N GLU A 122 8.31 -2.85 1.87
CA GLU A 122 8.81 -3.73 0.82
C GLU A 122 7.67 -4.18 -0.09
N VAL A 123 6.56 -4.64 0.49
CA VAL A 123 5.34 -5.02 -0.24
C VAL A 123 4.75 -3.83 -0.98
N ASN A 124 4.63 -2.66 -0.35
CA ASN A 124 4.22 -1.45 -1.04
C ASN A 124 5.21 -1.07 -2.13
N SER A 125 6.52 -1.26 -1.98
CA SER A 125 7.44 -0.97 -3.08
C SER A 125 7.25 -1.89 -4.29
N ARG A 126 6.76 -3.12 -4.06
CA ARG A 126 6.44 -4.12 -5.12
C ARG A 126 5.13 -3.79 -5.84
N PHE A 127 4.10 -3.36 -5.11
CA PHE A 127 2.76 -3.11 -5.65
C PHE A 127 2.47 -1.64 -5.97
N VAL A 128 3.01 -0.75 -5.15
CA VAL A 128 2.86 0.70 -5.16
C VAL A 128 4.19 1.30 -5.59
N GLY A 129 4.44 1.31 -6.89
CA GLY A 129 5.29 2.31 -7.50
C GLY A 129 4.59 3.68 -7.42
N GLU A 130 4.46 4.20 -6.20
CA GLU A 130 3.89 5.48 -5.79
C GLU A 130 2.66 5.99 -6.55
N VAL A 131 1.57 6.10 -5.77
CA VAL A 131 0.53 7.14 -5.73
C VAL A 131 -0.89 6.56 -5.83
N TRP A 132 -1.67 7.05 -4.88
CA TRP A 132 -3.11 6.97 -4.77
C TRP A 132 -3.80 7.43 -6.06
N LYS A 133 -4.42 6.46 -6.72
CA LYS A 133 -5.52 6.58 -7.70
C LYS A 133 -6.01 5.21 -8.20
N LEU A 134 -5.47 4.11 -7.66
CA LEU A 134 -5.83 2.73 -8.01
C LEU A 134 -6.75 2.07 -6.95
N GLY A 135 -7.15 2.82 -5.91
CA GLY A 135 -8.12 2.30 -4.94
C GLY A 135 -9.45 2.05 -5.63
N LEU A 136 -9.89 0.81 -5.67
CA LEU A 136 -11.27 0.49 -6.00
C LEU A 136 -12.11 0.90 -4.79
N ASP A 137 -12.98 1.87 -5.00
CA ASP A 137 -13.99 2.23 -4.00
C ASP A 137 -15.07 1.15 -4.02
N MET A 138 -15.09 0.33 -2.96
CA MET A 138 -16.15 -0.64 -2.75
C MET A 138 -17.25 0.05 -1.95
N LYS A 139 -18.25 0.54 -2.66
CA LYS A 139 -19.42 1.22 -2.08
C LYS A 139 -20.21 0.27 -1.18
N ASP A 140 -19.88 0.21 0.11
CA ASP A 140 -20.55 -0.45 1.25
C ASP A 140 -21.15 -1.86 1.05
N THR A 141 -20.88 -2.50 -0.08
CA THR A 141 -21.50 -3.76 -0.49
C THR A 141 -20.40 -4.79 -0.60
N CYS A 142 -20.20 -5.51 0.50
CA CYS A 142 -19.29 -6.64 0.54
C CYS A 142 -20.05 -7.91 0.11
N ASP A 143 -20.38 -7.99 -1.18
CA ASP A 143 -21.02 -9.15 -1.80
C ASP A 143 -20.01 -9.90 -2.65
N ARG A 144 -19.91 -11.22 -2.47
CA ARG A 144 -18.90 -12.05 -3.16
C ARG A 144 -18.97 -11.94 -4.69
N VAL A 145 -20.16 -11.79 -5.28
CA VAL A 145 -20.35 -11.71 -6.74
C VAL A 145 -19.85 -10.36 -7.26
N ILE A 146 -20.12 -9.29 -6.51
CA ILE A 146 -19.62 -7.95 -6.84
C ILE A 146 -18.09 -7.92 -6.76
N VAL A 147 -17.52 -8.44 -5.67
CA VAL A 147 -16.06 -8.50 -5.48
C VAL A 147 -15.38 -9.32 -6.58
N GLU A 148 -15.91 -10.51 -6.88
CA GLU A 148 -15.43 -11.36 -7.96
C GLU A 148 -15.42 -10.61 -9.30
N LYS A 149 -16.54 -9.97 -9.65
CA LYS A 149 -16.69 -9.24 -10.90
C LYS A 149 -15.71 -8.07 -10.98
N MET A 150 -15.60 -7.27 -9.93
CA MET A 150 -14.68 -6.14 -9.86
C MET A 150 -13.23 -6.58 -10.06
N ILE A 151 -12.84 -7.70 -9.45
CA ILE A 151 -11.50 -8.26 -9.60
C ILE A 151 -11.24 -8.72 -11.04
N LYS A 152 -12.20 -9.45 -11.65
CA LYS A 152 -12.04 -9.93 -13.02
C LYS A 152 -11.95 -8.77 -14.00
N GLU A 153 -12.85 -7.79 -13.89
CA GLU A 153 -12.83 -6.57 -14.70
C GLU A 153 -11.47 -5.84 -14.57
N LEU A 154 -10.97 -5.68 -13.35
CA LEU A 154 -9.66 -5.05 -13.10
C LEU A 154 -8.52 -5.81 -13.81
N MET A 155 -8.51 -7.14 -13.69
CA MET A 155 -7.37 -7.97 -14.11
C MET A 155 -7.42 -8.41 -15.57
N GLU A 156 -8.58 -8.33 -16.22
CA GLU A 156 -8.80 -8.80 -17.60
C GLU A 156 -9.09 -7.64 -18.55
N GLU A 157 -9.99 -6.73 -18.17
CA GLU A 157 -10.48 -5.67 -19.06
C GLU A 157 -9.68 -4.38 -18.90
N ARG A 158 -9.42 -3.98 -17.65
CA ARG A 158 -8.83 -2.67 -17.31
C ARG A 158 -7.36 -2.73 -16.94
N LYS A 159 -6.74 -3.90 -17.06
CA LYS A 159 -5.35 -4.15 -16.64
C LYS A 159 -4.38 -3.14 -17.25
N ASP A 160 -4.43 -2.95 -18.56
CA ASP A 160 -3.48 -2.07 -19.26
C ASP A 160 -3.69 -0.60 -18.93
N GLU A 161 -4.94 -0.17 -18.72
CA GLU A 161 -5.26 1.17 -18.27
C GLU A 161 -4.67 1.46 -16.88
N PHE A 162 -4.92 0.56 -15.92
CA PHE A 162 -4.39 0.68 -14.56
C PHE A 162 -2.86 0.65 -14.56
N MET A 163 -2.26 -0.27 -15.31
CA MET A 163 -0.81 -0.35 -15.44
C MET A 163 -0.21 0.89 -16.11
N GLY A 164 -0.88 1.45 -17.12
CA GLY A 164 -0.47 2.70 -17.77
C GLY A 164 -0.43 3.87 -16.79
N ARG A 165 -1.50 4.04 -16.01
CA ARG A 165 -1.60 5.08 -14.96
C ARG A 165 -0.53 4.88 -13.88
N ALA A 166 -0.37 3.66 -13.37
CA ALA A 166 0.64 3.33 -12.37
C ALA A 166 2.07 3.66 -12.86
N ASN A 167 2.38 3.29 -14.11
CA ASN A 167 3.69 3.57 -14.72
C ASN A 167 3.94 5.07 -14.91
N GLN A 168 2.96 5.83 -15.41
CA GLN A 168 3.08 7.27 -15.56
C GLN A 168 3.34 7.94 -14.22
N MET A 169 2.60 7.51 -13.21
CA MET A 169 2.67 8.07 -11.88
C MET A 169 4.00 7.76 -11.18
N SER A 170 4.49 6.52 -11.29
CA SER A 170 5.83 6.15 -10.84
C SER A 170 6.92 6.99 -11.50
N LYS A 171 6.80 7.28 -12.81
CA LYS A 171 7.74 8.16 -13.52
C LYS A 171 7.72 9.59 -12.97
N LEU A 172 6.53 10.15 -12.73
CA LEU A 172 6.38 11.50 -12.18
C LEU A 172 6.95 11.60 -10.76
N ALA A 173 6.67 10.61 -9.92
CA ALA A 173 7.16 10.56 -8.55
C ALA A 173 8.69 10.43 -8.49
N ARG A 174 9.28 9.54 -9.30
CA ARG A 174 10.75 9.45 -9.45
C ARG A 174 11.37 10.76 -9.92
N LYS A 175 10.74 11.44 -10.89
CA LYS A 175 11.23 12.73 -11.40
C LYS A 175 11.12 13.86 -10.37
N SER A 176 10.11 13.85 -9.49
CA SER A 176 9.96 14.91 -8.50
C SER A 176 11.00 14.81 -7.39
N VAL A 177 11.44 13.59 -7.03
CA VAL A 177 12.41 13.33 -5.95
C VAL A 177 13.86 13.17 -6.41
N SER A 178 14.13 13.02 -7.72
CA SER A 178 15.49 13.02 -8.26
C SER A 178 16.18 14.37 -8.04
N GLU A 179 17.52 14.40 -8.08
CA GLU A 179 18.30 15.64 -8.00
C GLU A 179 17.79 16.70 -9.00
N GLY A 180 17.56 17.93 -8.51
CA GLY A 180 16.94 19.02 -9.27
C GLY A 180 15.41 18.91 -9.47
N GLY A 181 14.78 17.85 -8.99
CA GLY A 181 13.33 17.65 -9.00
C GLY A 181 12.59 18.60 -8.06
N SER A 182 11.29 18.81 -8.31
CA SER A 182 10.50 19.78 -7.54
C SER A 182 10.41 19.45 -6.05
N SER A 183 10.18 18.18 -5.72
CA SER A 183 10.10 17.69 -4.34
C SER A 183 11.47 17.71 -3.68
N PHE A 184 12.52 17.34 -4.43
CA PHE A 184 13.90 17.43 -3.98
C PHE A 184 14.26 18.86 -3.56
N CYS A 185 14.07 19.84 -4.45
CA CYS A 185 14.36 21.24 -4.16
C CYS A 185 13.50 21.78 -3.01
N ASN A 186 12.24 21.36 -2.88
CA ASN A 186 11.38 21.76 -1.78
C ASN A 186 11.85 21.21 -0.43
N LEU A 187 12.38 19.99 -0.39
CA LEU A 187 12.94 19.41 0.82
C LEU A 187 14.21 20.15 1.25
N ASP A 188 15.05 20.56 0.30
CA ASP A 188 16.24 21.38 0.61
C ASP A 188 15.87 22.74 1.19
N ARG A 189 14.88 23.41 0.62
CA ARG A 189 14.36 24.67 1.15
C ARG A 189 13.78 24.50 2.55
N LEU A 190 13.02 23.43 2.79
CA LEU A 190 12.47 23.14 4.11
C LEU A 190 13.59 22.92 5.14
N MET A 191 14.62 22.14 4.81
CA MET A 191 15.75 21.91 5.70
C MET A 191 16.50 23.21 6.04
N GLU A 192 16.68 24.10 5.04
CA GLU A 192 17.34 25.38 5.25
C GLU A 192 16.52 26.31 6.15
N ASP A 193 15.21 26.43 5.90
CA ASP A 193 14.32 27.25 6.73
C ASP A 193 14.32 26.76 8.19
N ILE A 194 14.28 25.44 8.43
CA ILE A 194 14.35 24.87 9.79
C ILE A 194 15.68 25.23 10.47
N ARG A 195 16.81 25.19 9.74
CA ARG A 195 18.12 25.58 10.28
C ARG A 195 18.16 27.06 10.65
N VAL A 196 17.69 27.93 9.76
CA VAL A 196 17.65 29.38 9.98
C VAL A 196 16.77 29.71 11.20
N MET A 197 15.60 29.08 11.33
CA MET A 197 14.72 29.28 12.48
C MET A 197 15.36 28.84 13.80
N SER A 198 16.07 27.70 13.80
CA SER A 198 16.75 27.19 14.99
C SER A 198 17.87 28.12 15.47
N LEU A 199 18.63 28.71 14.55
CA LEU A 199 19.71 29.67 14.86
C LEU A 199 19.16 31.00 15.41
N GLN A 200 17.99 31.43 14.93
CA GLN A 200 17.32 32.64 15.45
C GLN A 200 16.76 32.41 16.85
N ALA A 201 16.18 31.23 17.13
CA ALA A 201 15.69 30.87 18.45
C ALA A 201 16.81 30.77 19.50
N SER A 202 18.02 30.33 19.12
CA SER A 202 19.18 30.27 20.03
C SER A 202 19.83 31.63 20.36
N LYS A 203 19.44 32.71 19.65
CA LYS A 203 19.96 34.07 19.86
C LYS A 203 18.98 34.97 20.62
N SER A 204 17.79 34.46 20.95
CA SER A 204 16.77 35.08 21.79
C SER A 204 16.85 34.54 23.23
#